data_AF-H1KSH1-F1
#
_entry.id   AF-H1KSH1-F1
#
_cell.length_a   1.000
_cell.length_b   1.000
_cell.length_c   1.000
_cell.angle_alpha   90.00
_cell.angle_beta   90.00
_cell.angle_gamma   90.00
#
_symmetry.space_group_name_H-M   'P 1'
#
loop_
_entity.id
_entity.type
_entity.pdbx_description
1 polymer ?
#
loop_
_entity_poly.entity_id
_entity_poly.type
_entity_poly.pdbx_seq_one_letter_code
_entity_poly.pdbx_strand_id
1 'polypeptide(L)'
;MTQRFTQEFPDFGEMDVEIPSDFEDQSWHNESCPCFHSETAQAFLWVDYEDPARREYEGALRFTLSVSIDGQVPDDAREPLCSTDDWAAMLKAIDARRAEMAARPTA
;
A
#
# COMPACT_ATOMS: atom_id res chain seq x y z
N MET A 1 -15.12 1.68 14.47
CA MET A 1 -15.19 0.83 13.27
C MET A 1 -13.96 -0.04 13.28
N THR A 2 -14.12 -1.37 13.19
CA THR A 2 -13.00 -2.30 13.04
C THR A 2 -12.45 -2.18 11.62
N GLN A 3 -11.13 -2.08 11.44
CA GLN A 3 -10.51 -2.04 10.11
C GLN A 3 -10.71 -3.39 9.39
N ARG A 4 -10.97 -3.37 8.08
CA ARG A 4 -11.30 -4.57 7.29
C ARG A 4 -10.15 -5.56 7.28
N PHE A 5 -8.89 -5.09 7.26
CA PHE A 5 -7.73 -5.97 7.24
C PHE A 5 -7.71 -6.96 8.40
N THR A 6 -8.22 -6.58 9.59
CA THR A 6 -8.28 -7.50 10.74
C THR A 6 -9.25 -8.66 10.54
N GLN A 7 -10.24 -8.51 9.66
CA GLN A 7 -11.19 -9.56 9.29
C GLN A 7 -10.64 -10.45 8.17
N GLU A 8 -10.04 -9.82 7.16
CA GLU A 8 -9.51 -10.51 5.98
C GLU A 8 -8.18 -11.22 6.26
N PHE A 9 -7.39 -10.70 7.21
CA PHE A 9 -6.08 -11.20 7.60
C PHE A 9 -5.97 -11.39 9.13
N PRO A 10 -6.69 -12.37 9.71
CA PRO A 10 -6.72 -12.57 11.16
C PRO A 10 -5.34 -12.89 11.77
N ASP A 11 -4.43 -13.45 10.98
CA ASP A 11 -3.07 -13.81 11.42
C ASP A 11 -2.05 -12.67 11.20
N PHE A 12 -2.45 -11.53 10.65
CA PHE A 12 -1.58 -10.36 10.46
C PHE A 12 -1.17 -9.73 11.79
N GLY A 13 -2.04 -9.81 12.79
CA GLY A 13 -1.85 -9.16 14.07
C GLY A 13 -2.26 -7.69 14.03
N GLU A 14 -1.58 -6.87 14.82
CA GLU A 14 -1.83 -5.42 14.86
C GLU A 14 -0.97 -4.70 13.82
N MET A 15 -1.54 -3.67 13.19
CA MET A 15 -0.75 -2.76 12.35
C MET A 15 0.21 -1.95 13.23
N ASP A 16 1.51 -2.16 13.05
CA ASP A 16 2.59 -1.52 13.80
C ASP A 16 3.07 -0.20 13.19
N VAL A 17 2.49 0.21 12.06
CA VAL A 17 2.71 1.50 11.40
C VAL A 17 1.43 2.33 11.36
N GLU A 18 1.57 3.66 11.50
CA GLU A 18 0.44 4.57 11.35
C GLU A 18 0.17 4.81 9.86
N ILE A 19 -0.88 4.18 9.33
CA ILE A 19 -1.33 4.39 7.95
C ILE A 19 -1.83 5.84 7.80
N PRO A 20 -1.38 6.58 6.77
CA PRO A 20 -1.83 7.95 6.57
C PRO A 20 -3.35 8.05 6.40
N SER A 21 -3.97 9.12 6.90
CA SER A 21 -5.43 9.19 7.02
C SER A 21 -6.20 9.27 5.69
N ASP A 22 -5.53 9.59 4.58
CA ASP A 22 -6.10 9.56 3.21
C ASP A 22 -5.99 8.18 2.54
N PHE A 23 -5.41 7.18 3.23
CA PHE A 23 -5.35 5.80 2.77
C PHE A 23 -6.48 4.99 3.43
N GLU A 24 -7.47 4.62 2.64
CA GLU A 24 -8.63 3.84 3.06
C GLU A 24 -8.36 2.35 2.92
N ASP A 25 -8.73 1.56 3.93
CA ASP A 25 -8.55 0.10 3.91
C ASP A 25 -9.40 -0.57 2.83
N GLN A 26 -8.72 -1.21 1.89
CA GLN A 26 -9.29 -1.95 0.75
C GLN A 26 -8.88 -3.42 0.77
N SER A 27 -8.44 -3.91 1.93
CA SER A 27 -8.03 -5.28 2.15
C SER A 27 -9.11 -6.29 1.74
N TRP A 28 -8.67 -7.37 1.11
CA TRP A 28 -9.52 -8.48 0.67
C TRP A 28 -8.78 -9.82 0.82
N HIS A 29 -9.47 -10.85 1.30
CA HIS A 29 -8.85 -12.14 1.69
C HIS A 29 -8.13 -12.91 0.56
N ASN A 30 -8.32 -12.54 -0.70
CA ASN A 30 -7.65 -13.18 -1.83
C ASN A 30 -6.30 -12.55 -2.17
N GLU A 31 -5.98 -11.42 -1.54
CA GLU A 31 -4.66 -10.80 -1.63
C GLU A 31 -3.69 -11.47 -0.64
N SER A 32 -2.40 -11.31 -0.90
CA SER A 32 -1.33 -11.87 -0.05
C SER A 32 -1.17 -11.10 1.27
N CYS A 33 -1.57 -9.82 1.28
CA CYS A 33 -1.42 -8.92 2.42
C CYS A 33 -2.47 -7.80 2.43
N PRO A 34 -2.64 -7.09 3.57
CA PRO A 34 -3.44 -5.87 3.65
C PRO A 34 -3.05 -4.80 2.61
N CYS A 35 -4.06 -4.07 2.12
CA CYS A 35 -3.84 -2.96 1.22
C CYS A 35 -4.75 -1.77 1.51
N PHE A 36 -4.24 -0.58 1.18
CA PHE A 36 -4.90 0.69 1.45
C PHE A 36 -4.82 1.59 0.22
N HIS A 37 -5.91 2.27 -0.12
CA HIS A 37 -6.00 3.11 -1.32
C HIS A 37 -6.10 4.58 -0.96
N SER A 38 -5.33 5.42 -1.66
CA SER A 38 -5.49 6.89 -1.60
C SER A 38 -5.81 7.44 -3.00
N GLU A 39 -6.97 8.07 -3.12
CA GLU A 39 -7.37 8.86 -4.29
C GLU A 39 -6.46 10.09 -4.47
N THR A 40 -5.99 10.67 -3.35
CA THR A 40 -5.11 11.86 -3.36
C THR A 40 -3.74 11.52 -3.95
N ALA A 41 -3.20 10.36 -3.59
CA ALA A 41 -1.93 9.86 -4.12
C ALA A 41 -2.10 9.10 -5.45
N GLN A 42 -3.34 8.75 -5.83
CA GLN A 42 -3.63 7.78 -6.90
C GLN A 42 -2.71 6.56 -6.77
N ALA A 43 -2.76 5.91 -5.60
CA ALA A 43 -1.85 4.83 -5.26
C ALA A 43 -2.47 3.84 -4.26
N PHE A 44 -2.01 2.59 -4.35
CA PHE A 44 -2.22 1.55 -3.34
C PHE A 44 -0.96 1.37 -2.50
N LEU A 45 -1.11 1.34 -1.19
CA LEU A 45 -0.10 0.91 -0.23
C LEU A 45 -0.41 -0.52 0.18
N TRP A 46 0.53 -1.42 -0.08
CA TRP A 46 0.51 -2.82 0.35
C TRP A 46 1.43 -2.97 1.55
N VAL A 47 0.93 -3.58 2.62
CA VAL A 47 1.68 -3.80 3.85
C VAL A 47 1.75 -5.29 4.14
N ASP A 48 2.87 -5.90 3.77
CA ASP A 48 3.13 -7.30 4.00
C ASP A 48 3.56 -7.57 5.46
N TYR A 49 3.61 -8.86 5.82
CA TYR A 49 3.95 -9.29 7.17
C TYR A 49 5.34 -8.80 7.61
N GLU A 50 5.45 -8.47 8.90
CA GLU A 50 6.74 -8.10 9.52
C GLU A 50 7.77 -9.23 9.34
N ASP A 51 7.35 -10.47 9.58
CA ASP A 51 8.14 -11.67 9.37
C ASP A 51 8.36 -11.93 7.87
N PRO A 52 9.61 -11.84 7.35
CA PRO A 52 9.91 -12.08 5.95
C PRO A 52 9.52 -13.46 5.44
N ALA A 53 9.45 -14.47 6.31
CA ALA A 53 9.08 -15.83 5.93
C ALA A 53 7.58 -15.98 5.61
N ARG A 54 6.76 -14.98 5.97
CA ARG A 54 5.30 -14.96 5.75
C ARG A 54 4.88 -14.05 4.60
N ARG A 55 5.85 -13.36 3.97
CA ARG A 55 5.58 -12.46 2.85
C ARG A 55 5.18 -13.22 1.60
N GLU A 56 4.60 -12.51 0.65
CA GLU A 56 4.05 -13.08 -0.58
C GLU A 56 5.02 -14.01 -1.32
N TYR A 57 6.30 -13.62 -1.40
CA TYR A 57 7.37 -14.41 -2.00
C TYR A 57 8.71 -14.14 -1.33
N GLU A 58 9.68 -15.06 -1.53
CA GLU A 58 11.03 -14.89 -1.02
C GLU A 58 11.70 -13.64 -1.61
N GLY A 59 12.11 -12.72 -0.74
CA GLY A 59 12.71 -11.44 -1.13
C GLY A 59 11.70 -10.31 -1.35
N ALA A 60 10.39 -10.54 -1.16
CA ALA A 60 9.41 -9.48 -1.10
C ALA A 60 9.76 -8.51 0.05
N LEU A 61 9.60 -7.21 -0.23
CA LEU A 61 9.80 -6.14 0.75
C LEU A 61 8.48 -5.86 1.48
N ARG A 62 8.58 -5.41 2.73
CA ARG A 62 7.41 -5.24 3.60
C ARG A 62 6.38 -4.25 3.07
N PHE A 63 6.84 -3.13 2.51
CA PHE A 63 5.96 -2.08 2.03
C PHE A 63 6.12 -1.94 0.52
N THR A 64 5.00 -1.90 -0.18
CA THR A 64 4.98 -1.65 -1.62
C THR A 64 3.96 -0.57 -1.94
N LEU A 65 4.35 0.42 -2.74
CA LEU A 65 3.48 1.47 -3.26
C LEU A 65 3.27 1.25 -4.75
N SER A 66 2.03 0.98 -5.16
CA SER A 66 1.66 0.77 -6.56
C SER A 66 0.84 1.94 -7.08
N VAL A 67 0.96 2.22 -8.38
CA VAL A 67 0.09 3.20 -9.04
C VAL A 67 -1.36 2.72 -9.02
N SER A 68 -2.28 3.66 -8.83
CA SER A 68 -3.71 3.45 -9.05
C SER A 68 -4.17 4.28 -10.25
N ILE A 69 -4.93 3.68 -11.15
CA ILE A 69 -5.63 4.34 -12.24
C ILE A 69 -7.10 3.92 -12.13
N ASP A 70 -7.99 4.91 -12.05
CA ASP A 70 -9.43 4.69 -11.86
C ASP A 70 -9.76 3.76 -10.68
N GLY A 71 -8.98 3.89 -9.59
CA GLY A 71 -9.17 3.12 -8.35
C GLY A 71 -8.68 1.67 -8.41
N GLN A 72 -7.89 1.30 -9.42
CA GLN A 72 -7.35 -0.05 -9.61
C GLN A 72 -5.85 -0.02 -9.88
N VAL A 73 -5.13 -1.07 -9.50
CA VAL A 73 -3.76 -1.28 -10.00
C VAL A 73 -3.86 -1.81 -11.44
N PRO A 74 -3.28 -1.13 -12.45
CA PRO A 74 -3.33 -1.58 -13.84
C PRO A 74 -2.66 -2.95 -14.03
N ASP A 75 -3.28 -3.83 -14.84
CA ASP A 75 -2.71 -5.15 -15.18
C ASP A 75 -1.31 -5.06 -15.83
N ASP A 76 -1.02 -3.96 -16.52
CA ASP A 76 0.25 -3.70 -17.19
C ASP A 76 1.22 -2.82 -16.38
N ALA A 77 0.93 -2.60 -15.09
CA ALA A 77 1.83 -1.91 -14.19
C ALA A 77 3.18 -2.64 -14.13
N ARG A 78 4.21 -2.05 -14.76
CA ARG A 78 5.51 -2.72 -14.95
C ARG A 78 6.27 -2.91 -13.65
N GLU A 79 6.25 -1.93 -12.76
CA GLU A 79 6.95 -1.94 -11.48
C GLU A 79 6.21 -1.06 -10.46
N PRO A 80 6.29 -1.39 -9.15
CA PRO A 80 5.80 -0.51 -8.11
C PRO A 80 6.55 0.83 -8.12
N LEU A 81 5.88 1.89 -7.66
CA LEU A 81 6.48 3.22 -7.48
C LEU A 81 7.61 3.18 -6.44
N CYS A 82 7.48 2.33 -5.42
CA CYS A 82 8.48 2.09 -4.40
C CYS A 82 8.22 0.75 -3.71
N SER A 83 9.27 -0.01 -3.40
CA SER A 83 9.21 -1.13 -2.46
C SER A 83 10.37 -1.03 -1.46
N THR A 84 10.11 -1.22 -0.17
CA THR A 84 11.10 -1.07 0.90
C THR A 84 10.66 -1.77 2.19
N ASP A 85 11.61 -2.09 3.07
CA ASP A 85 11.36 -2.52 4.46
C ASP A 85 11.34 -1.34 5.45
N ASP A 86 11.68 -0.12 5.00
CA ASP A 86 11.80 1.06 5.85
C ASP A 86 10.54 1.95 5.73
N TRP A 87 9.78 2.05 6.82
CA TRP A 87 8.55 2.85 6.84
C TRP A 87 8.80 4.34 6.61
N ALA A 88 9.91 4.90 7.08
CA ALA A 88 10.24 6.30 6.85
C ALA A 88 10.62 6.56 5.38
N ALA A 89 11.22 5.58 4.70
CA ALA A 89 11.43 5.63 3.25
C ALA A 89 10.10 5.54 2.49
N MET A 90 9.17 4.68 2.94
CA MET A 90 7.84 4.58 2.35
C MET A 90 7.04 5.89 2.49
N LEU A 91 7.05 6.52 3.67
CA LEU A 91 6.40 7.83 3.87
C LEU A 91 6.92 8.90 2.91
N LYS A 92 8.24 8.94 2.67
CA LYS A 92 8.83 9.86 1.67
C LYS A 92 8.35 9.56 0.26
N ALA A 93 8.18 8.29 -0.11
CA ALA A 93 7.66 7.90 -1.42
C ALA A 93 6.18 8.31 -1.57
N ILE A 94 5.37 8.13 -0.53
CA ILE A 94 3.98 8.59 -0.49
C ILE A 94 3.91 10.11 -0.66
N ASP A 95 4.71 10.87 0.08
CA ASP A 95 4.72 12.34 -0.02
C ASP A 95 5.18 12.83 -1.40
N ALA A 96 6.21 12.20 -1.97
CA ALA A 96 6.66 12.49 -3.33
C ALA A 96 5.55 12.23 -4.36
N ARG A 97 4.81 11.12 -4.18
CA ARG A 97 3.69 10.76 -5.06
C ARG A 97 2.53 11.75 -4.93
N ARG A 98 2.16 12.16 -3.72
CA ARG A 98 1.14 13.20 -3.50
C ARG A 98 1.54 14.52 -4.16
N ALA A 99 2.80 14.93 -4.02
CA ALA A 99 3.31 16.14 -4.65
C ALA A 99 3.26 16.05 -6.19
N GLU A 100 3.57 14.88 -6.76
CA GLU A 100 3.41 14.63 -8.19
C GLU A 100 1.94 14.78 -8.63
N MET A 101 0.99 14.19 -7.90
CA MET A 101 -0.44 14.28 -8.24
C MET A 101 -0.98 15.70 -8.12
N ALA A 102 -0.57 16.44 -7.09
CA ALA A 102 -0.93 17.85 -6.92
C ALA A 102 -0.37 18.75 -8.04
N ALA A 103 0.77 18.39 -8.63
CA ALA A 103 1.40 19.14 -9.72
C ALA A 103 0.85 18.79 -11.11
N ARG A 104 0.06 17.72 -11.25
CA ARG A 104 -0.55 17.36 -12.53
C ARG A 104 -1.64 18.38 -12.88
N PRO A 105 -1.59 18.98 -14.08
CA PRO A 105 -2.63 19.90 -14.50
C PRO A 105 -3.95 19.14 -14.58
N THR A 106 -4.99 19.69 -13.93
CA THR A 106 -6.36 19.23 -14.12
C THR A 106 -6.73 19.54 -15.57
N ALA A 107 -6.89 18.49 -16.38
CA ALA A 107 -7.29 18.59 -17.77
C ALA A 107 -8.73 19.12 -17.91
#